data_AF-A0A4R5CI90-F1
#
_entry.id   AF-A0A4R5CI90-F1
#
_cell.length_a   1.000
_cell.length_b   1.000
_cell.length_c   1.000
_cell.angle_alpha   90.00
_cell.angle_beta   90.00
_cell.angle_gamma   90.00
#
_symmetry.space_group_name_H-M   'P 1'
#
loop_
_entity.id
_entity.type
_entity.pdbx_description
1 polymer ?
#
loop_
_entity_poly.entity_id
_entity_poly.type
_entity_poly.pdbx_seq_one_letter_code
_entity_poly.pdbx_strand_id
1 'polypeptide(L)'
;TDWKKPERKRKNLMRLGIDKDHAYAWSRTRKGGWRIAQSPILTTTITLLRLKKKGYQSMLEIYMELNPSLCEPPYTRPVRTVV
;
A
#
# COMPACT_ATOMS: atom_id res chain seq x y z
N THR A 1 14.40 5.20 14.51
CA THR A 1 13.61 5.05 13.27
C THR A 1 12.33 4.27 13.52
N ASP A 2 11.58 4.61 14.58
CA ASP A 2 10.37 3.87 14.93
C ASP A 2 9.35 4.77 15.65
N TRP A 3 8.06 4.54 15.39
CA TRP A 3 6.92 5.30 15.88
C TRP A 3 6.34 4.70 17.18
N LYS A 4 7.20 4.05 17.98
CA LYS A 4 6.81 3.39 19.23
C LYS A 4 6.19 4.34 20.27
N LYS A 5 6.62 5.61 20.32
CA LYS A 5 6.07 6.62 21.24
C LYS A 5 4.83 7.31 20.64
N PRO A 6 3.72 7.46 21.39
CA PRO A 6 2.46 8.01 20.86
C PRO A 6 2.62 9.45 20.36
N GLU A 7 3.37 10.31 21.06
CA GLU A 7 3.62 11.69 20.63
C GLU A 7 4.37 11.76 19.29
N ARG A 8 5.30 10.82 19.04
CA ARG A 8 6.01 10.75 17.76
C ARG A 8 5.09 10.27 16.65
N LYS A 9 4.26 9.26 16.92
CA LYS A 9 3.23 8.78 15.99
C LYS A 9 2.28 9.92 15.61
N ARG A 10 1.78 10.67 16.59
CA ARG A 10 0.90 11.84 16.36
C ARG A 10 1.56 12.89 15.45
N LYS A 11 2.79 13.33 15.77
CA LYS A 11 3.52 14.32 14.95
C LYS A 11 3.72 13.85 13.52
N ASN A 12 4.03 12.57 13.32
CA ASN A 12 4.22 12.02 11.98
C ASN A 12 2.90 11.86 11.21
N LEU A 13 1.79 11.49 11.88
CA LEU A 13 0.47 11.47 11.25
C LEU A 13 0.07 12.88 10.78
N MET A 14 0.31 13.92 11.59
CA MET A 14 0.07 15.30 11.17
C MET A 14 0.93 15.70 9.96
N ARG A 15 2.21 15.29 9.92
CA ARG A 15 3.08 15.51 8.74
C ARG A 15 2.59 14.79 7.48
N LEU A 16 1.88 13.68 7.65
CA LEU A 16 1.27 12.95 6.55
C LEU A 16 -0.05 13.57 6.06
N GLY A 17 -0.49 14.67 6.65
CA GLY A 17 -1.68 15.44 6.22
C GLY A 17 -2.96 15.04 6.94
N ILE A 18 -2.87 14.34 8.07
CA ILE A 18 -4.05 13.96 8.86
C ILE A 18 -4.39 15.08 9.83
N ASP A 19 -5.69 15.33 9.95
CA ASP A 19 -6.24 16.27 10.90
C ASP A 19 -5.76 16.01 12.34
N LYS A 20 -5.64 17.08 13.13
CA LYS A 20 -5.05 17.04 14.47
C LYS A 20 -5.83 16.15 15.43
N ASP A 21 -7.15 16.10 15.33
CA ASP A 21 -8.00 15.34 16.23
C ASP A 21 -7.95 13.85 15.88
N HIS A 22 -8.00 13.53 14.59
CA HIS A 22 -7.80 12.17 14.08
C HIS A 22 -6.40 11.65 14.42
N ALA A 23 -5.37 12.46 14.22
CA ALA A 23 -4.00 12.10 14.57
C ALA A 23 -3.83 11.85 16.08
N TYR A 24 -4.51 12.62 16.92
CA TYR A 24 -4.53 12.40 18.38
C TYR A 24 -5.15 11.03 18.71
N ALA A 25 -6.35 10.75 18.19
CA ALA A 25 -7.05 9.49 18.43
C ALA A 25 -6.23 8.28 17.93
N TRP A 26 -5.72 8.35 16.70
CA TRP A 26 -4.96 7.27 16.06
C TRP A 26 -3.60 7.00 16.71
N SER A 27 -3.00 8.01 17.33
CA SER A 27 -1.73 7.85 18.04
C SER A 27 -1.84 7.00 19.31
N ARG A 28 -3.02 7.00 19.96
CA ARG A 28 -3.28 6.36 21.26
C ARG A 28 -4.19 5.13 21.17
N THR A 29 -4.43 4.62 19.95
CA THR A 29 -5.27 3.44 19.75
C THR A 29 -4.71 2.23 20.49
N ARG A 30 -5.59 1.48 21.16
CA ARG A 30 -5.27 0.16 21.76
C ARG A 30 -5.32 -0.99 20.76
N LYS A 31 -5.57 -0.71 19.47
CA LYS A 31 -5.62 -1.72 18.39
C LYS A 31 -4.23 -2.32 18.18
N GLY A 32 -4.16 -3.63 17.98
CA GLY A 32 -2.93 -4.32 17.60
C GLY A 32 -2.49 -4.00 16.17
N GLY A 33 -1.23 -4.29 15.84
CA GLY A 33 -0.63 -3.95 14.55
C GLY A 33 -1.41 -4.46 13.34
N TRP A 34 -1.85 -5.72 13.38
CA TRP A 34 -2.67 -6.32 12.31
C TRP A 34 -3.98 -5.56 12.07
N ARG A 35 -4.71 -5.24 13.15
CA ARG A 35 -5.95 -4.47 13.06
C ARG A 35 -5.70 -3.03 12.59
N ILE A 36 -4.52 -2.47 12.85
CA ILE A 36 -4.14 -1.13 12.36
C ILE A 36 -3.84 -1.17 10.84
N ALA A 37 -3.22 -2.24 10.33
CA ALA A 37 -2.92 -2.42 8.90
C ALA A 37 -4.17 -2.32 8.02
N GLN A 38 -5.29 -2.87 8.49
CA GLN A 38 -6.57 -2.82 7.78
C GLN A 38 -7.46 -1.64 8.20
N SER A 39 -6.95 -0.71 9.01
CA SER A 39 -7.73 0.45 9.47
C SER A 39 -7.53 1.66 8.55
N PRO A 40 -8.46 2.63 8.55
CA PRO A 40 -8.30 3.88 7.81
C PRO A 40 -7.00 4.61 8.11
N ILE A 41 -6.39 4.37 9.27
CA ILE A 41 -5.08 4.92 9.67
C ILE A 41 -4.02 4.60 8.62
N LEU A 42 -3.87 3.32 8.24
CA LEU A 42 -2.84 2.91 7.27
C LEU A 42 -3.32 3.03 5.82
N THR A 43 -4.59 2.78 5.56
CA THR A 43 -5.19 2.94 4.22
C THR A 43 -5.05 4.37 3.69
N THR A 44 -5.21 5.38 4.55
CA THR A 44 -5.11 6.80 4.13
C THR A 44 -3.66 7.33 4.15
N THR A 45 -2.81 6.83 5.05
CA THR A 45 -1.43 7.31 5.18
C THR A 45 -0.49 6.73 4.12
N ILE A 46 -0.62 5.43 3.83
CA ILE A 46 0.26 4.65 2.96
C ILE A 46 -0.36 4.55 1.56
N THR A 47 -0.40 5.68 0.85
CA THR A 47 -0.86 5.73 -0.53
C THR A 47 0.16 5.11 -1.48
N LEU A 48 -0.29 4.47 -2.58
CA LEU A 48 0.58 3.93 -3.63
C LEU A 48 1.57 4.97 -4.16
N LEU A 49 1.14 6.22 -4.34
CA LEU A 49 1.99 7.32 -4.80
C LEU A 49 3.19 7.57 -3.87
N ARG A 50 2.97 7.52 -2.55
CA ARG A 50 4.04 7.67 -1.55
C ARG A 50 4.99 6.48 -1.55
N LEU A 51 4.46 5.28 -1.72
CA LEU A 51 5.28 4.07 -1.82
C LEU A 51 6.17 4.12 -3.06
N LYS A 52 5.62 4.49 -4.22
CA LYS A 52 6.39 4.69 -5.46
C LYS A 52 7.48 5.76 -5.30
N LYS A 53 7.16 6.92 -4.71
CA LYS A 53 8.14 7.97 -4.40
C LYS A 53 9.27 7.51 -3.48
N LYS A 54 9.02 6.50 -2.65
CA LYS A 54 10.01 5.91 -1.74
C LYS A 54 10.82 4.77 -2.41
N GLY A 55 10.52 4.42 -3.66
CA GLY A 55 11.22 3.40 -4.43
C GLY A 55 10.62 1.99 -4.36
N TYR A 56 9.41 1.83 -3.80
CA TYR A 56 8.72 0.53 -3.85
C TYR A 56 8.12 0.30 -5.24
N GLN A 57 8.40 -0.86 -5.82
CA GLN A 57 7.81 -1.31 -7.07
C GLN A 57 6.52 -2.09 -6.79
N SER A 58 5.51 -1.89 -7.64
CA SER A 58 4.28 -2.67 -7.54
C SER A 58 4.52 -4.08 -8.07
N MET A 59 4.13 -5.10 -7.30
CA MET A 59 4.22 -6.49 -7.75
C MET A 59 3.42 -6.72 -9.05
N LEU A 60 2.31 -5.99 -9.23
CA LEU A 60 1.50 -6.05 -10.43
C LEU A 60 2.27 -5.51 -11.65
N GLU A 61 3.04 -4.43 -11.49
CA GLU A 61 3.85 -3.86 -12.58
C GLU A 61 4.93 -4.86 -13.00
N ILE A 62 5.63 -5.45 -12.02
CA ILE A 62 6.62 -6.49 -12.26
C ILE A 62 5.98 -7.69 -12.98
N TYR A 63 4.81 -8.12 -12.53
CA TYR A 63 4.10 -9.25 -13.12
C TYR A 63 3.69 -9.01 -14.58
N MET A 64 3.22 -7.81 -14.90
CA MET A 64 2.85 -7.41 -16.27
C MET A 64 4.07 -7.34 -17.20
N GLU A 65 5.20 -6.83 -16.70
CA GLU A 65 6.46 -6.78 -17.47
C GLU A 65 6.99 -8.18 -17.78
N LEU A 66 6.89 -9.11 -16.84
CA LEU A 66 7.40 -10.47 -16.99
C LEU A 66 6.48 -11.40 -17.80
N ASN A 67 5.20 -11.07 -17.99
CA ASN A 67 4.23 -11.94 -18.68
C ASN A 67 3.48 -11.20 -19.82
N PRO A 68 4.12 -11.02 -21.00
CA PRO A 68 3.51 -10.33 -22.14
C PRO A 68 2.23 -11.00 -22.67
N SER A 69 2.12 -12.32 -22.49
CA SER A 69 1.03 -13.17 -23.00
C SER A 69 -0.33 -12.95 -22.33
N LEU A 70 -0.40 -12.13 -21.27
CA LEU A 70 -1.65 -11.71 -20.62
C LEU A 70 -2.23 -10.43 -21.22
N CYS A 71 -1.39 -9.64 -21.90
CA CYS A 71 -1.80 -8.47 -22.66
C CYS A 71 -2.23 -8.83 -24.10
N GLU A 72 -1.94 -10.07 -24.52
CA GLU A 72 -2.37 -10.60 -25.80
C GLU A 72 -3.85 -11.01 -25.76
N PRO A 73 -4.71 -10.44 -26.63
CA PRO A 73 -6.12 -10.78 -26.66
C PRO A 73 -6.32 -12.25 -27.10
N PRO A 74 -7.39 -12.93 -26.65
CA PRO A 74 -7.53 -14.38 -26.76
C PRO A 74 -7.47 -14.94 -28.19
N TYR A 75 -7.65 -14.10 -29.21
CA TYR A 75 -7.59 -14.46 -30.63
C TYR A 75 -6.17 -14.57 -31.20
N THR A 76 -5.11 -14.16 -30.48
CA THR A 76 -3.71 -14.30 -30.94
C THR A 76 -3.03 -15.56 -30.44
N ARG A 77 -3.67 -16.35 -29.56
CA ARG A 77 -3.09 -17.62 -29.09
C ARG A 77 -3.12 -18.66 -30.20
N PRO A 78 -1.97 -19.23 -30.64
CA PRO A 78 -1.99 -20.39 -31.52
C PRO A 78 -2.65 -21.54 -30.76
N VAL A 79 -3.75 -22.07 -31.30
CA VAL A 79 -4.40 -23.28 -30.77
C VAL A 79 -3.38 -24.41 -30.94
N ARG A 80 -2.82 -24.90 -29.82
CA ARG A 80 -2.05 -26.13 -29.83
C ARG A 80 -3.02 -27.27 -30.11
N THR A 81 -3.05 -27.76 -31.34
CA THR A 81 -3.63 -29.07 -31.65
C THR A 81 -2.80 -30.12 -30.93
N VAL A 82 -3.38 -30.77 -29.94
CA VAL A 82 -2.80 -31.96 -29.32
C VAL A 82 -2.86 -33.06 -30.38
N VAL A 83 -1.70 -33.51 -30.85
CA VAL A 83 -1.52 -34.71 -31.68
C VAL A 83 -1.21 -35.87 -30.75
#